data_AF-A0A518G440-F1
#
_entry.id   AF-A0A518G440-F1
#
_cell.length_a   1.000
_cell.length_b   1.000
_cell.length_c   1.000
_cell.angle_alpha   90.00
_cell.angle_beta   90.00
_cell.angle_gamma   90.00
#
_symmetry.space_group_name_H-M   'P 1'
#
loop_
_entity.id
_entity.type
_entity.pdbx_description
1 polymer ?
#
loop_
_entity_poly.entity_id
_entity_poly.type
_entity_poly.pdbx_seq_one_letter_code
_entity_poly.pdbx_strand_id
1 'polypeptide(L)'
;MEWSILLRRLFAILLVLAFAIHLPAADFSLKPLPEERAAIAKIVELGGRCEIDDWGRVCKVNLAYSFSSLGVRSTNHKLDSDAACELLTPFVWLQELLLSPSQVSDDGLRHLGELLHLRELKIVDAKYRFGRSTPTISDAGIQHLAGLTKLEVFHAPNTRLTDASMQILGGFDALREIDMRGCPITDLGLEHISRLKHLQVLHLASASMSARGLERIVGNPIRSLFLYDCNIDDAALVHIGQMTELEDLWLGRAKITDAGVAALADLDLLSLGLADTPITDDSAGTIGSLTNLRRLLISGTHMTEASTPALTKLTKLESVALPQYFDKDSIADLVSAQPALRISGHWTRQVYEDMQQIGQALLHYKEMNGAFPSTVLNDEFGRPAFSWRVAILPLLGEQKLFDKFRFDQPWNSEHNLMLLKETPAIYACKSTHSQRRVREGSTLYQAIVGKDTVMEATEPDQLPQGRNAIVLETSSQQAVPWTAPQDFDSSSPTVLKDLFQDDSHLFLLLQTGEVRSYKNDLGQAEFEMLIHHE
;
A
#
# COMPACT_ATOMS: atom_id res chain seq x y z
N MET A 1 8.87 6.11 -46.80
CA MET A 1 9.41 6.65 -45.55
C MET A 1 10.03 8.05 -45.73
N GLU A 2 10.96 8.27 -46.66
CA GLU A 2 11.58 9.60 -46.86
C GLU A 2 10.59 10.71 -47.26
N TRP A 3 9.65 10.42 -48.18
CA TRP A 3 8.67 11.41 -48.64
C TRP A 3 7.68 11.88 -47.57
N SER A 4 7.28 11.02 -46.63
CA SER A 4 6.35 11.39 -45.54
C SER A 4 7.04 12.20 -44.43
N ILE A 5 8.33 11.92 -44.17
CA ILE A 5 9.18 12.72 -43.27
C ILE A 5 9.44 14.10 -43.89
N LEU A 6 9.74 14.16 -45.20
CA LEU A 6 9.87 15.40 -45.96
C LEU A 6 8.57 16.21 -45.96
N LEU A 7 7.41 15.56 -46.10
CA LEU A 7 6.10 16.20 -46.01
C LEU A 7 5.84 16.80 -44.61
N ARG A 8 6.20 16.10 -43.52
CA ARG A 8 6.10 16.64 -42.16
C ARG A 8 7.04 17.83 -41.95
N ARG A 9 8.26 17.80 -42.51
CA ARG A 9 9.21 18.93 -42.47
C ARG A 9 8.73 20.13 -43.29
N LEU A 10 8.23 19.90 -44.51
CA LEU A 10 7.65 20.94 -45.36
C LEU A 10 6.38 21.52 -44.73
N PHE A 11 5.56 20.69 -44.09
CA PHE A 11 4.38 21.13 -43.36
C PHE A 11 4.75 21.96 -42.12
N ALA A 12 5.77 21.56 -41.34
CA ALA A 12 6.27 22.36 -40.22
C ALA A 12 6.80 23.73 -40.69
N ILE A 13 7.51 23.79 -41.83
CA ILE A 13 7.95 25.05 -42.44
C ILE A 13 6.75 25.91 -42.86
N LEU A 14 5.74 25.31 -43.50
CA LEU A 14 4.51 25.99 -43.90
C LEU A 14 3.69 26.49 -42.70
N LEU A 15 3.72 25.80 -41.57
CA LEU A 15 2.99 26.15 -40.35
C LEU A 15 3.68 27.28 -39.57
N VAL A 16 5.02 27.26 -39.52
CA VAL A 16 5.83 28.40 -39.04
C VAL A 16 5.58 29.64 -39.92
N LEU A 17 5.52 29.46 -41.24
CA LEU A 17 5.14 30.52 -42.16
C LEU A 17 3.71 31.00 -41.92
N ALA A 18 2.72 30.11 -41.72
CA ALA A 18 1.33 30.45 -41.44
C ALA A 18 1.16 31.26 -40.13
N PHE A 19 1.94 30.93 -39.09
CA PHE A 19 2.01 31.69 -37.85
C PHE A 19 2.59 33.09 -38.05
N ALA A 20 3.58 33.24 -38.95
CA ALA A 20 4.16 34.54 -39.30
C ALA A 20 3.16 35.47 -40.05
N ILE A 21 2.07 34.95 -40.62
CA ILE A 21 1.04 35.70 -41.38
C ILE A 21 -0.32 35.82 -40.66
N HIS A 22 -0.42 35.51 -39.37
CA HIS A 22 -1.65 35.68 -38.56
C HIS A 22 -2.90 34.99 -39.14
N LEU A 23 -2.74 33.80 -39.73
CA LEU A 23 -3.89 32.96 -40.08
C LEU A 23 -4.55 32.41 -38.79
N PRO A 24 -5.90 32.31 -38.72
CA PRO A 24 -6.57 31.75 -37.56
C PRO A 24 -6.11 30.30 -37.32
N ALA A 25 -5.91 29.94 -36.05
CA ALA A 25 -5.52 28.59 -35.65
C ALA A 25 -6.64 27.62 -36.02
N ALA A 26 -6.56 27.03 -37.21
CA ALA A 26 -7.36 25.84 -37.50
C ALA A 26 -6.79 24.68 -36.69
N ASP A 27 -7.66 23.75 -36.30
CA ASP A 27 -7.27 22.51 -35.64
C ASP A 27 -6.51 21.64 -36.66
N PHE A 28 -5.19 21.79 -36.68
CA PHE A 28 -4.29 21.13 -37.64
C PHE A 28 -3.69 19.86 -37.05
N SER A 29 -4.53 18.89 -36.68
CA SER A 29 -4.03 17.57 -36.27
C SER A 29 -3.66 16.73 -37.51
N LEU A 30 -2.38 16.37 -37.66
CA LEU A 30 -1.98 15.39 -38.68
C LEU A 30 -2.36 13.96 -38.24
N LYS A 31 -2.62 13.08 -39.22
CA LYS A 31 -2.86 11.66 -38.93
C LYS A 31 -1.54 10.87 -38.81
N PRO A 32 -1.50 9.79 -38.00
CA PRO A 32 -0.36 8.87 -37.97
C PRO A 32 -0.05 8.24 -39.32
N LEU A 33 1.21 7.87 -39.53
CA LEU A 33 1.67 7.19 -40.74
C LEU A 33 0.96 5.83 -40.90
N PRO A 34 0.82 5.30 -42.13
CA PRO A 34 0.15 4.03 -42.38
C PRO A 34 0.69 2.87 -41.51
N GLU A 35 2.01 2.76 -41.39
CA GLU A 35 2.69 1.79 -40.53
C GLU A 35 2.35 1.99 -39.04
N GLU A 36 2.33 3.24 -38.56
CA GLU A 36 1.94 3.58 -37.18
C GLU A 36 0.47 3.23 -36.93
N ARG A 37 -0.44 3.46 -37.90
CA ARG A 37 -1.87 3.14 -37.76
C ARG A 37 -2.14 1.65 -37.57
N ALA A 38 -1.39 0.79 -38.27
CA ALA A 38 -1.51 -0.65 -38.11
C ALA A 38 -1.07 -1.10 -36.71
N ALA A 39 0.07 -0.58 -36.23
CA ALA A 39 0.57 -0.85 -34.88
C ALA A 39 -0.39 -0.31 -33.80
N ILE A 40 -0.92 0.91 -33.97
CA ILE A 40 -1.92 1.51 -33.06
C ILE A 40 -3.16 0.62 -32.98
N ALA A 41 -3.71 0.17 -34.12
CA ALA A 41 -4.89 -0.68 -34.14
C ALA A 41 -4.63 -1.99 -33.36
N LYS A 42 -3.45 -2.59 -33.53
CA LYS A 42 -3.09 -3.81 -32.80
C LYS A 42 -2.92 -3.57 -31.30
N ILE A 43 -2.29 -2.46 -30.91
CA ILE A 43 -2.13 -2.07 -29.50
C ILE A 43 -3.49 -1.87 -28.84
N VAL A 44 -4.42 -1.19 -29.52
CA VAL A 44 -5.79 -0.96 -29.03
C VAL A 44 -6.58 -2.27 -28.91
N GLU A 45 -6.47 -3.16 -29.90
CA GLU A 45 -7.07 -4.52 -29.85
C GLU A 45 -6.59 -5.29 -28.61
N LEU A 46 -5.31 -5.12 -28.25
CA LEU A 46 -4.69 -5.73 -27.09
C LEU A 46 -4.97 -4.98 -25.77
N GLY A 47 -5.79 -3.93 -25.80
CA GLY A 47 -6.21 -3.17 -24.62
C GLY A 47 -5.24 -2.08 -24.18
N GLY A 48 -4.18 -1.82 -24.94
CA GLY A 48 -3.27 -0.69 -24.73
C GLY A 48 -3.82 0.63 -25.28
N ARG A 49 -3.10 1.73 -25.01
CA ARG A 49 -3.45 3.07 -25.46
C ARG A 49 -2.24 3.78 -26.07
N CYS A 50 -2.50 4.57 -27.10
CA CYS A 50 -1.51 5.44 -27.74
C CYS A 50 -2.00 6.88 -27.65
N GLU A 51 -1.11 7.81 -27.32
CA GLU A 51 -1.34 9.25 -27.47
C GLU A 51 -0.59 9.77 -28.68
N ILE A 52 -1.26 10.62 -29.45
CA ILE A 52 -0.79 11.17 -30.71
C ILE A 52 -0.70 12.68 -30.53
N ASP A 53 0.44 13.26 -30.88
CA ASP A 53 0.64 14.70 -30.84
C ASP A 53 0.00 15.43 -32.04
N ASP A 54 0.00 16.76 -32.02
CA ASP A 54 -0.58 17.60 -33.09
C ASP A 54 0.06 17.32 -34.48
N TRP A 55 1.28 16.77 -34.50
CA TRP A 55 2.00 16.39 -35.72
C TRP A 55 1.69 14.97 -36.18
N GLY A 56 0.73 14.30 -35.55
CA GLY A 56 0.30 12.95 -35.89
C GLY A 56 1.33 11.89 -35.52
N ARG A 57 2.24 12.15 -34.57
CA ARG A 57 3.25 11.18 -34.12
C ARG A 57 2.76 10.52 -32.85
N VAL A 58 2.97 9.22 -32.73
CA VAL A 58 2.74 8.52 -31.46
C VAL A 58 3.84 8.94 -30.48
N CYS A 59 3.45 9.66 -29.43
CA CYS A 59 4.38 10.20 -28.43
C CYS A 59 4.30 9.47 -27.09
N LYS A 60 3.17 8.81 -26.78
CA LYS A 60 3.03 7.98 -25.58
C LYS A 60 2.34 6.67 -25.88
N VAL A 61 2.79 5.60 -25.21
CA VAL A 61 2.15 4.29 -25.27
C VAL A 61 2.02 3.70 -23.87
N ASN A 62 0.81 3.27 -23.52
CA ASN A 62 0.52 2.54 -22.29
C ASN A 62 0.02 1.14 -22.64
N LEU A 63 0.84 0.14 -22.37
CA LEU A 63 0.49 -1.28 -22.47
C LEU A 63 0.21 -1.89 -21.11
N ALA A 64 0.65 -1.27 -20.02
CA ALA A 64 0.55 -1.81 -18.65
C ALA A 64 -0.90 -2.03 -18.17
N TYR A 65 -1.85 -1.20 -18.63
CA TYR A 65 -3.23 -1.22 -18.15
C TYR A 65 -4.24 -1.31 -19.27
N SER A 66 -5.31 -2.06 -19.01
CA SER A 66 -6.52 -2.07 -19.82
C SER A 66 -7.64 -1.36 -19.09
N PHE A 67 -8.57 -0.78 -19.86
CA PHE A 67 -9.73 -0.08 -19.32
C PHE A 67 -10.99 -0.74 -19.83
N SER A 68 -11.94 -1.02 -18.94
CA SER A 68 -13.27 -1.45 -19.34
C SER A 68 -14.03 -0.30 -20.03
N SER A 69 -15.15 -0.63 -20.68
CA SER A 69 -16.08 0.37 -21.23
C SER A 69 -16.64 1.33 -20.17
N LEU A 70 -16.59 0.94 -18.89
CA LEU A 70 -16.98 1.75 -17.73
C LEU A 70 -15.81 2.53 -17.11
N GLY A 71 -14.63 2.52 -17.75
CA GLY A 71 -13.45 3.26 -17.27
C GLY A 71 -12.71 2.62 -16.11
N VAL A 72 -13.06 1.38 -15.72
CA VAL A 72 -12.35 0.67 -14.65
C VAL A 72 -11.01 0.19 -15.17
N ARG A 73 -9.93 0.60 -14.51
CA ARG A 73 -8.55 0.21 -14.80
C ARG A 73 -8.27 -1.19 -14.26
N SER A 74 -7.71 -2.05 -15.09
CA SER A 74 -7.17 -3.35 -14.67
C SER A 74 -5.81 -3.57 -15.31
N THR A 75 -5.00 -4.43 -14.70
CA THR A 75 -3.72 -4.85 -15.26
C THR A 75 -3.91 -5.54 -16.60
N ASN A 76 -3.12 -5.13 -17.60
CA ASN A 76 -3.24 -5.73 -18.91
C ASN A 76 -2.43 -7.04 -18.97
N HIS A 77 -3.15 -8.16 -18.87
CA HIS A 77 -2.58 -9.50 -18.98
C HIS A 77 -2.78 -10.10 -20.39
N LYS A 78 -3.36 -9.36 -21.34
CA LYS A 78 -3.60 -9.86 -22.70
C LYS A 78 -2.37 -9.82 -23.60
N LEU A 79 -1.34 -9.10 -23.18
CA LEU A 79 -0.04 -9.03 -23.84
C LEU A 79 0.92 -9.95 -23.10
N ASP A 80 1.21 -11.10 -23.70
CA ASP A 80 2.35 -11.93 -23.35
C ASP A 80 3.54 -11.55 -24.24
N SER A 81 4.72 -11.38 -23.62
CA SER A 81 6.06 -11.35 -24.25
C SER A 81 6.47 -10.13 -25.09
N ASP A 82 7.73 -10.18 -25.54
CA ASP A 82 8.50 -9.18 -26.31
C ASP A 82 7.89 -8.79 -27.65
N ALA A 83 6.90 -9.54 -28.16
CA ALA A 83 6.10 -9.15 -29.31
C ALA A 83 5.42 -7.79 -29.11
N ALA A 84 5.09 -7.45 -27.86
CA ALA A 84 4.65 -6.12 -27.46
C ALA A 84 5.64 -5.02 -27.89
N CYS A 85 6.93 -5.25 -27.64
CA CYS A 85 8.01 -4.31 -27.88
C CYS A 85 8.31 -4.20 -29.39
N GLU A 86 8.17 -5.28 -30.14
CA GLU A 86 8.30 -5.27 -31.60
C GLU A 86 7.27 -4.35 -32.27
N LEU A 87 6.02 -4.34 -31.78
CA LEU A 87 4.96 -3.46 -32.28
C LEU A 87 5.26 -1.96 -32.07
N LEU A 88 6.19 -1.61 -31.19
CA LEU A 88 6.56 -0.23 -30.88
C LEU A 88 7.61 0.33 -31.85
N THR A 89 8.31 -0.53 -32.59
CA THR A 89 9.39 -0.14 -33.51
C THR A 89 9.00 0.94 -34.55
N PRO A 90 7.75 1.05 -35.04
CA PRO A 90 7.37 2.15 -35.93
C PRO A 90 7.32 3.52 -35.25
N PHE A 91 7.20 3.59 -33.91
CA PHE A 91 7.01 4.83 -33.15
C PHE A 91 8.35 5.49 -32.80
N VAL A 92 9.12 5.88 -33.81
CA VAL A 92 10.47 6.46 -33.63
C VAL A 92 10.52 7.79 -32.86
N TRP A 93 9.37 8.38 -32.57
CA TRP A 93 9.19 9.60 -31.78
C TRP A 93 8.59 9.34 -30.40
N LEU A 94 8.45 8.08 -30.00
CA LEU A 94 7.91 7.71 -28.70
C LEU A 94 8.76 8.33 -27.58
N GLN A 95 8.09 9.03 -26.66
CA GLN A 95 8.71 9.70 -25.52
C GLN A 95 8.38 8.99 -24.21
N GLU A 96 7.16 8.48 -24.06
CA GLU A 96 6.71 7.83 -22.83
C GLU A 96 6.19 6.43 -23.11
N LEU A 97 6.74 5.45 -22.40
CA LEU A 97 6.35 4.05 -22.53
C LEU A 97 6.08 3.44 -21.16
N LEU A 98 4.84 2.97 -20.97
CA LEU A 98 4.42 2.23 -19.78
C LEU A 98 4.15 0.76 -20.14
N LEU A 99 4.86 -0.14 -19.47
CA LEU A 99 4.77 -1.59 -19.62
C LEU A 99 4.38 -2.26 -18.29
N SER A 100 3.84 -3.48 -18.36
CA SER A 100 3.72 -4.40 -17.23
C SER A 100 4.92 -5.36 -17.23
N PRO A 101 5.40 -5.85 -16.07
CA PRO A 101 6.50 -6.83 -16.00
C PRO A 101 6.29 -8.07 -16.87
N SER A 102 5.04 -8.50 -17.10
CA SER A 102 4.70 -9.65 -17.95
C SER A 102 4.95 -9.41 -19.46
N GLN A 103 5.21 -8.18 -19.88
CA GLN A 103 5.22 -7.76 -21.28
C GLN A 103 6.62 -7.60 -21.87
N VAL A 104 7.67 -7.81 -21.07
CA VAL A 104 9.04 -7.48 -21.48
C VAL A 104 10.07 -8.39 -20.82
N SER A 105 10.99 -8.89 -21.62
CA SER A 105 12.22 -9.57 -21.25
C SER A 105 13.44 -8.81 -21.80
N ASP A 106 14.65 -9.33 -21.57
CA ASP A 106 15.87 -8.80 -22.18
C ASP A 106 15.79 -8.69 -23.70
N ASP A 107 15.15 -9.65 -24.38
CA ASP A 107 14.97 -9.63 -25.84
C ASP A 107 14.01 -8.50 -26.28
N GLY A 108 12.98 -8.21 -25.49
CA GLY A 108 12.06 -7.10 -25.74
C GLY A 108 12.73 -5.74 -25.62
N LEU A 109 13.62 -5.58 -24.63
CA LEU A 109 14.38 -4.35 -24.43
C LEU A 109 15.28 -4.01 -25.63
N ARG A 110 15.72 -5.01 -26.41
CA ARG A 110 16.44 -4.77 -27.66
C ARG A 110 15.64 -3.91 -28.65
N HIS A 111 14.34 -4.14 -28.78
CA HIS A 111 13.49 -3.33 -29.66
C HIS A 111 13.32 -1.90 -29.15
N LEU A 112 13.32 -1.71 -27.82
CA LEU A 112 13.19 -0.39 -27.20
C LEU A 112 14.46 0.45 -27.35
N GLY A 113 15.64 -0.18 -27.46
CA GLY A 113 16.91 0.50 -27.67
C GLY A 113 16.98 1.39 -28.92
N GLU A 114 16.12 1.13 -29.91
CA GLU A 114 16.03 1.92 -31.15
C GLU A 114 15.13 3.17 -31.01
N LEU A 115 14.40 3.31 -29.90
CA LEU A 115 13.47 4.41 -29.65
C LEU A 115 14.21 5.61 -29.04
N LEU A 116 15.12 6.22 -29.81
CA LEU A 116 16.08 7.25 -29.36
C LEU A 116 15.46 8.56 -28.83
N HIS A 117 14.13 8.70 -28.88
CA HIS A 117 13.38 9.83 -28.33
C HIS A 117 12.75 9.53 -26.97
N LEU A 118 12.91 8.31 -26.46
CA LEU A 118 12.32 7.88 -25.20
C LEU A 118 12.91 8.70 -24.05
N ARG A 119 11.99 9.27 -23.26
CA ARG A 119 12.25 10.07 -22.06
C ARG A 119 11.80 9.33 -20.81
N GLU A 120 10.71 8.56 -20.90
CA GLU A 120 10.21 7.78 -19.78
C GLU A 120 10.01 6.33 -20.19
N LEU A 121 10.67 5.43 -19.48
CA LEU A 121 10.44 3.99 -19.54
C LEU A 121 10.01 3.49 -18.17
N LYS A 122 8.74 3.12 -18.05
CA LYS A 122 8.14 2.67 -16.79
C LYS A 122 7.61 1.26 -16.91
N ILE A 123 8.26 0.31 -16.26
CA ILE A 123 7.77 -1.06 -16.11
C ILE A 123 7.05 -1.13 -14.76
N VAL A 124 5.73 -0.93 -14.78
CA VAL A 124 4.95 -0.74 -13.56
C VAL A 124 4.45 -2.08 -13.04
N ASP A 125 5.00 -2.51 -11.92
CA ASP A 125 4.44 -3.62 -11.16
C ASP A 125 3.12 -3.18 -10.50
N ALA A 126 2.02 -3.73 -10.98
CA ALA A 126 0.69 -3.40 -10.49
C ALA A 126 0.25 -4.30 -9.32
N LYS A 127 1.07 -5.26 -8.89
CA LYS A 127 0.77 -6.13 -7.75
C LYS A 127 2.04 -6.29 -6.93
N TYR A 128 2.10 -5.59 -5.79
CA TYR A 128 2.94 -5.91 -4.63
C TYR A 128 2.65 -7.35 -4.13
N ARG A 129 2.96 -8.36 -4.94
CA ARG A 129 2.85 -9.78 -4.58
C ARG A 129 4.24 -10.35 -4.73
N PHE A 130 4.91 -10.54 -3.59
CA PHE A 130 5.97 -11.52 -3.45
C PHE A 130 5.39 -12.89 -3.85
N GLY A 131 5.43 -13.23 -5.13
CA GLY A 131 4.70 -14.39 -5.65
C GLY A 131 4.74 -14.52 -7.17
N ARG A 132 5.83 -15.14 -7.66
CA ARG A 132 5.99 -15.82 -8.96
C ARG A 132 5.66 -15.01 -10.24
N SER A 133 6.13 -13.77 -10.39
CA SER A 133 6.66 -13.40 -11.71
C SER A 133 8.14 -13.79 -11.71
N THR A 134 8.56 -14.61 -12.65
CA THR A 134 10.01 -14.80 -12.86
C THR A 134 10.54 -13.50 -13.41
N PRO A 135 11.49 -12.80 -12.75
CA PRO A 135 12.02 -11.55 -13.27
C PRO A 135 12.75 -11.81 -14.59
N THR A 136 12.14 -11.38 -15.70
CA THR A 136 12.58 -11.61 -17.09
C THR A 136 13.64 -10.61 -17.54
N ILE A 137 13.79 -9.50 -16.83
CA ILE A 137 14.76 -8.44 -17.13
C ILE A 137 16.00 -8.60 -16.23
N SER A 138 17.17 -8.55 -16.86
CA SER A 138 18.50 -8.55 -16.25
C SER A 138 19.38 -7.43 -16.81
N ASP A 139 20.62 -7.33 -16.30
CA ASP A 139 21.59 -6.33 -16.80
C ASP A 139 21.86 -6.46 -18.31
N ALA A 140 21.74 -7.68 -18.86
CA ALA A 140 21.90 -7.91 -20.29
C ALA A 140 20.84 -7.18 -21.13
N GLY A 141 19.59 -7.11 -20.63
CA GLY A 141 18.53 -6.34 -21.27
C GLY A 141 18.78 -4.84 -21.22
N ILE A 142 19.25 -4.32 -20.08
CA ILE A 142 19.56 -2.89 -19.91
C ILE A 142 20.70 -2.43 -20.81
N GLN A 143 21.65 -3.32 -21.13
CA GLN A 143 22.71 -3.04 -22.11
C GLN A 143 22.16 -2.59 -23.46
N HIS A 144 21.01 -3.11 -23.89
CA HIS A 144 20.36 -2.68 -25.14
C HIS A 144 19.83 -1.24 -25.11
N LEU A 145 19.62 -0.68 -23.92
CA LEU A 145 19.11 0.68 -23.72
C LEU A 145 20.22 1.74 -23.68
N ALA A 146 21.50 1.36 -23.80
CA ALA A 146 22.64 2.26 -23.64
C ALA A 146 22.63 3.49 -24.60
N GLY A 147 21.90 3.40 -25.72
CA GLY A 147 21.73 4.49 -26.68
C GLY A 147 20.64 5.51 -26.33
N LEU A 148 19.82 5.25 -25.30
CA LEU A 148 18.68 6.09 -24.91
C LEU A 148 19.10 7.29 -24.06
N THR A 149 20.01 8.11 -24.57
CA THR A 149 20.64 9.21 -23.81
C THR A 149 19.69 10.35 -23.40
N LYS A 150 18.44 10.32 -23.87
CA LYS A 150 17.38 11.28 -23.50
C LYS A 150 16.48 10.78 -22.37
N LEU A 151 16.77 9.61 -21.81
CA LEU A 151 15.97 9.02 -20.75
C LEU A 151 16.07 9.89 -19.48
N GLU A 152 14.92 10.37 -19.03
CA GLU A 152 14.71 11.18 -17.84
C GLU A 152 14.14 10.34 -16.69
N VAL A 153 13.37 9.29 -16.99
CA VAL A 153 12.70 8.44 -16.01
C VAL A 153 12.85 6.96 -16.35
N PHE A 154 13.36 6.17 -15.41
CA PHE A 154 13.53 4.73 -15.57
C PHE A 154 12.98 3.96 -14.36
N HIS A 155 11.97 3.12 -14.58
CA HIS A 155 11.39 2.26 -13.54
C HIS A 155 11.43 0.81 -13.99
N ALA A 156 12.07 -0.04 -13.19
CA ALA A 156 12.09 -1.49 -13.35
C ALA A 156 12.14 -2.21 -11.99
N PRO A 157 11.19 -1.96 -11.07
CA PRO A 157 11.17 -2.60 -9.76
C PRO A 157 10.98 -4.12 -9.87
N ASN A 158 11.46 -4.84 -8.86
CA ASN A 158 11.34 -6.29 -8.68
C ASN A 158 11.93 -7.11 -9.84
N THR A 159 13.05 -6.66 -10.40
CA THR A 159 13.79 -7.30 -11.50
C THR A 159 15.17 -7.80 -11.04
N ARG A 160 15.92 -8.49 -11.92
CA ARG A 160 17.28 -8.99 -11.63
C ARG A 160 18.38 -7.98 -11.93
N LEU A 161 18.05 -6.68 -11.91
CA LEU A 161 19.02 -5.64 -12.18
C LEU A 161 19.98 -5.49 -11.00
N THR A 162 21.27 -5.30 -11.30
CA THR A 162 22.33 -5.17 -10.31
C THR A 162 23.07 -3.85 -10.48
N ASP A 163 24.19 -3.69 -9.77
CA ASP A 163 25.10 -2.55 -9.94
C ASP A 163 25.60 -2.41 -11.39
N ALA A 164 25.64 -3.50 -12.19
CA ALA A 164 26.00 -3.42 -13.60
C ALA A 164 24.99 -2.59 -14.42
N SER A 165 23.69 -2.71 -14.13
CA SER A 165 22.69 -1.81 -14.72
C SER A 165 22.87 -0.36 -14.26
N MET A 166 23.16 -0.14 -12.97
CA MET A 166 23.45 1.21 -12.46
C MET A 166 24.67 1.84 -13.13
N GLN A 167 25.66 1.04 -13.54
CA GLN A 167 26.79 1.52 -14.34
C GLN A 167 26.35 2.08 -15.70
N ILE A 168 25.44 1.39 -16.38
CA ILE A 168 24.88 1.81 -17.68
C ILE A 168 24.01 3.06 -17.48
N LEU A 169 23.07 3.01 -16.53
CA LEU A 169 22.18 4.12 -16.19
C LEU A 169 22.96 5.37 -15.76
N GLY A 170 24.10 5.19 -15.09
CA GLY A 170 25.01 6.28 -14.73
C GLY A 170 25.55 7.07 -15.94
N GLY A 171 25.42 6.55 -17.17
CA GLY A 171 25.75 7.26 -18.41
C GLY A 171 24.59 8.07 -19.01
N PHE A 172 23.39 8.04 -18.42
CA PHE A 172 22.22 8.77 -18.91
C PHE A 172 22.12 10.12 -18.20
N ASP A 173 22.85 11.11 -18.70
CA ASP A 173 22.98 12.44 -18.08
C ASP A 173 21.64 13.15 -17.83
N ALA A 174 20.60 12.81 -18.59
CA ALA A 174 19.26 13.38 -18.45
C ALA A 174 18.41 12.75 -17.33
N LEU A 175 18.85 11.64 -16.71
CA LEU A 175 18.06 10.93 -15.70
C LEU A 175 17.75 11.80 -14.48
N ARG A 176 16.48 11.78 -14.11
CA ARG A 176 15.88 12.48 -12.97
C ARG A 176 15.23 11.54 -11.98
N GLU A 177 14.73 10.40 -12.44
CA GLU A 177 14.02 9.44 -11.62
C GLU A 177 14.45 8.00 -11.93
N ILE A 178 14.83 7.28 -10.88
CA ILE A 178 15.18 5.85 -10.93
C ILE A 178 14.36 5.11 -9.88
N ASP A 179 13.59 4.11 -10.32
CA ASP A 179 12.94 3.12 -9.45
C ASP A 179 13.44 1.71 -9.75
N MET A 180 14.19 1.17 -8.79
CA MET A 180 14.73 -0.19 -8.80
C MET A 180 14.46 -0.86 -7.44
N ARG A 181 13.30 -0.61 -6.83
CA ARG A 181 12.87 -1.36 -5.62
C ARG A 181 13.01 -2.85 -5.84
N GLY A 182 13.47 -3.59 -4.83
CA GLY A 182 13.53 -5.05 -4.86
C GLY A 182 14.63 -5.60 -5.78
N CYS A 183 15.51 -4.73 -6.28
CA CYS A 183 16.73 -5.11 -6.99
C CYS A 183 17.91 -5.19 -6.02
N PRO A 184 18.83 -6.15 -6.19
CA PRO A 184 20.01 -6.33 -5.33
C PRO A 184 21.10 -5.28 -5.61
N ILE A 185 20.78 -4.00 -5.39
CA ILE A 185 21.71 -2.87 -5.52
C ILE A 185 22.58 -2.74 -4.26
N THR A 186 23.86 -2.45 -4.43
CA THR A 186 24.84 -2.27 -3.35
C THR A 186 25.47 -0.87 -3.39
N ASP A 187 26.47 -0.63 -2.52
CA ASP A 187 27.25 0.61 -2.51
C ASP A 187 27.89 0.94 -3.87
N LEU A 188 28.25 -0.08 -4.65
CA LEU A 188 28.85 0.10 -5.98
C LEU A 188 27.84 0.71 -6.97
N GLY A 189 26.57 0.32 -6.90
CA GLY A 189 25.51 0.90 -7.71
C GLY A 189 25.33 2.39 -7.43
N LEU A 190 25.39 2.80 -6.16
CA LEU A 190 25.35 4.20 -5.76
C LEU A 190 26.57 4.99 -6.23
N GLU A 191 27.76 4.39 -6.20
CA GLU A 191 28.96 4.99 -6.78
C GLU A 191 28.77 5.30 -8.28
N HIS A 192 28.16 4.40 -9.04
CA HIS A 192 27.93 4.59 -10.46
C HIS A 192 26.98 5.75 -10.80
N ILE A 193 25.96 5.99 -9.98
CA ILE A 193 24.97 7.06 -10.18
C ILE A 193 25.34 8.40 -9.52
N SER A 194 26.42 8.46 -8.74
CA SER A 194 26.94 9.71 -8.13
C SER A 194 27.22 10.84 -9.15
N ARG A 195 27.41 10.47 -10.42
CA ARG A 195 27.63 11.41 -11.52
C ARG A 195 26.35 12.04 -12.08
N LEU A 196 25.17 11.48 -11.81
CA LEU A 196 23.89 11.96 -12.35
C LEU A 196 23.47 13.29 -11.73
N LYS A 197 23.79 14.41 -12.40
CA LYS A 197 23.60 15.77 -11.86
C LYS A 197 22.18 16.30 -11.91
N HIS A 198 21.24 15.50 -12.41
CA HIS A 198 19.83 15.85 -12.48
C HIS A 198 18.93 14.84 -11.73
N LEU A 199 19.52 13.86 -11.05
CA LEU A 199 18.78 12.84 -10.29
C LEU A 199 18.07 13.46 -9.10
N GLN A 200 16.74 13.46 -9.13
CA GLN A 200 15.85 14.04 -8.14
C GLN A 200 15.09 12.99 -7.33
N VAL A 201 14.77 11.84 -7.93
CA VAL A 201 13.98 10.78 -7.29
C VAL A 201 14.73 9.46 -7.36
N LEU A 202 14.94 8.83 -6.21
CA LEU A 202 15.63 7.54 -6.11
C LEU A 202 14.84 6.59 -5.22
N HIS A 203 14.38 5.49 -5.81
CA HIS A 203 13.66 4.44 -5.09
C HIS A 203 14.44 3.12 -5.13
N LEU A 204 14.97 2.71 -3.96
CA LEU A 204 15.82 1.52 -3.79
C LEU A 204 15.40 0.68 -2.58
N ALA A 205 14.11 0.63 -2.26
CA ALA A 205 13.63 -0.22 -1.17
C ALA A 205 14.07 -1.70 -1.32
N SER A 206 14.39 -2.35 -0.21
CA SER A 206 14.95 -3.70 -0.11
C SER A 206 16.31 -3.89 -0.81
N ALA A 207 17.10 -2.82 -0.97
CA ALA A 207 18.48 -2.89 -1.46
C ALA A 207 19.49 -3.19 -0.33
N SER A 208 20.68 -3.68 -0.71
CA SER A 208 21.74 -4.12 0.20
C SER A 208 22.91 -3.12 0.28
N MET A 209 22.58 -1.84 0.52
CA MET A 209 23.56 -0.76 0.66
C MET A 209 23.86 -0.43 2.13
N SER A 210 24.96 0.30 2.36
CA SER A 210 25.44 0.79 3.66
C SER A 210 25.58 2.32 3.67
N ALA A 211 26.00 2.87 4.82
CA ALA A 211 26.34 4.29 4.94
C ALA A 211 27.38 4.75 3.89
N ARG A 212 28.33 3.88 3.50
CA ARG A 212 29.38 4.21 2.51
C ARG A 212 28.81 4.42 1.11
N GLY A 213 27.76 3.69 0.74
CA GLY A 213 27.07 3.91 -0.53
C GLY A 213 26.37 5.26 -0.54
N LEU A 214 25.66 5.60 0.55
CA LEU A 214 24.93 6.86 0.67
C LEU A 214 25.86 8.08 0.69
N GLU A 215 27.05 7.96 1.29
CA GLU A 215 28.11 8.98 1.20
C GLU A 215 28.41 9.39 -0.26
N ARG A 216 28.36 8.45 -1.21
CA ARG A 216 28.65 8.72 -2.63
C ARG A 216 27.63 9.61 -3.31
N ILE A 217 26.39 9.62 -2.82
CA ILE A 217 25.28 10.33 -3.47
C ILE A 217 24.86 11.61 -2.74
N VAL A 218 25.58 12.01 -1.69
CA VAL A 218 25.34 13.28 -0.96
C VAL A 218 25.34 14.49 -1.91
N GLY A 219 26.18 14.46 -2.95
CA GLY A 219 26.29 15.55 -3.94
C GLY A 219 25.25 15.50 -5.07
N ASN A 220 24.32 14.54 -5.09
CA ASN A 220 23.23 14.50 -6.06
C ASN A 220 22.07 15.39 -5.57
N PRO A 221 21.32 16.07 -6.48
CA PRO A 221 20.21 16.95 -6.12
C PRO A 221 18.91 16.14 -5.86
N ILE A 222 19.00 15.12 -5.01
CA ILE A 222 17.90 14.22 -4.70
C ILE A 222 16.91 14.94 -3.78
N ARG A 223 15.65 14.98 -4.22
CA ARG A 223 14.50 15.53 -3.49
C ARG A 223 13.66 14.45 -2.84
N SER A 224 13.58 13.25 -3.43
CA SER A 224 12.80 12.14 -2.89
C SER A 224 13.64 10.87 -2.84
N LEU A 225 13.84 10.35 -1.62
CA LEU A 225 14.67 9.18 -1.33
C LEU A 225 13.85 8.11 -0.61
N PHE A 226 13.67 6.95 -1.25
CA PHE A 226 12.89 5.83 -0.72
C PHE A 226 13.77 4.60 -0.51
N LEU A 227 14.05 4.28 0.76
CA LEU A 227 14.96 3.22 1.21
C LEU A 227 14.28 2.28 2.22
N TYR A 228 12.97 2.06 2.08
CA TYR A 228 12.23 1.14 2.94
C TYR A 228 12.87 -0.26 2.92
N ASP A 229 12.94 -0.92 4.08
CA ASP A 229 13.47 -2.28 4.22
C ASP A 229 14.93 -2.42 3.74
N CYS A 230 15.72 -1.35 3.82
CA CYS A 230 17.16 -1.39 3.61
C CYS A 230 17.88 -1.57 4.95
N ASN A 231 19.02 -2.26 4.94
CA ASN A 231 19.86 -2.45 6.13
C ASN A 231 20.69 -1.19 6.45
N ILE A 232 20.02 -0.06 6.68
CA ILE A 232 20.60 1.24 7.02
C ILE A 232 20.47 1.51 8.53
N ASP A 233 21.43 2.25 9.07
CA ASP A 233 21.59 2.57 10.50
C ASP A 233 21.87 4.08 10.71
N ASP A 234 22.21 4.48 11.93
CA ASP A 234 22.47 5.89 12.27
C ASP A 234 23.66 6.49 11.48
N ALA A 235 24.65 5.67 11.08
CA ALA A 235 25.77 6.16 10.28
C ALA A 235 25.32 6.59 8.88
N ALA A 236 24.30 5.91 8.31
CA ALA A 236 23.68 6.33 7.06
C ALA A 236 22.98 7.69 7.20
N LEU A 237 22.31 7.94 8.33
CA LEU A 237 21.60 9.19 8.56
C LEU A 237 22.52 10.42 8.64
N VAL A 238 23.77 10.24 9.09
CA VAL A 238 24.78 11.32 9.06
C VAL A 238 25.02 11.83 7.63
N HIS A 239 25.02 10.94 6.64
CA HIS A 239 25.17 11.32 5.23
C HIS A 239 23.86 11.86 4.66
N ILE A 240 22.71 11.27 4.98
CA ILE A 240 21.40 11.75 4.53
C ILE A 240 21.14 13.17 5.06
N GLY A 241 21.55 13.49 6.28
CA GLY A 241 21.45 14.83 6.87
C GLY A 241 22.23 15.92 6.09
N GLN A 242 23.12 15.54 5.18
CA GLN A 242 23.88 16.47 4.32
C GLN A 242 23.16 16.74 2.98
N MET A 243 22.09 16.00 2.67
CA MET A 243 21.34 16.13 1.41
C MET A 243 20.30 17.25 1.53
N THR A 244 20.74 18.51 1.51
CA THR A 244 19.89 19.67 1.85
C THR A 244 18.75 19.97 0.87
N GLU A 245 18.73 19.34 -0.32
CA GLU A 245 17.60 19.43 -1.26
C GLU A 245 16.48 18.41 -0.99
N LEU A 246 16.67 17.52 0.00
CA LEU A 246 15.74 16.45 0.29
C LEU A 246 14.43 17.00 0.86
N GLU A 247 13.31 16.57 0.28
CA GLU A 247 11.95 16.94 0.65
C GLU A 247 11.16 15.72 1.14
N ASP A 248 11.34 14.54 0.52
CA ASP A 248 10.66 13.30 0.90
C ASP A 248 11.67 12.21 1.27
N LEU A 249 11.61 11.72 2.50
CA LEU A 249 12.51 10.71 3.03
C LEU A 249 11.75 9.53 3.64
N TRP A 250 11.95 8.33 3.11
CA TRP A 250 11.26 7.12 3.55
C TRP A 250 12.25 6.01 3.91
N LEU A 251 12.34 5.71 5.20
CA LEU A 251 13.36 4.85 5.83
C LEU A 251 12.75 3.75 6.70
N GLY A 252 11.52 3.33 6.40
CA GLY A 252 10.84 2.34 7.23
C GLY A 252 11.56 0.99 7.25
N ARG A 253 11.40 0.21 8.32
CA ARG A 253 12.11 -1.08 8.56
C ARG A 253 13.64 -0.97 8.52
N ALA A 254 14.17 0.11 9.07
CA ALA A 254 15.61 0.35 9.23
C ALA A 254 16.07 0.19 10.69
N LYS A 255 17.38 0.09 10.90
CA LYS A 255 18.01 0.01 12.23
C LYS A 255 18.40 1.39 12.74
N ILE A 256 17.48 2.34 12.61
CA ILE A 256 17.65 3.74 12.99
C ILE A 256 17.20 3.95 14.43
N THR A 257 18.02 4.62 15.23
CA THR A 257 17.71 5.00 16.62
C THR A 257 17.48 6.51 16.74
N ASP A 258 17.09 6.96 17.94
CA ASP A 258 16.92 8.38 18.24
C ASP A 258 18.20 9.21 17.99
N ALA A 259 19.37 8.61 18.20
CA ALA A 259 20.65 9.26 17.94
C ALA A 259 20.86 9.56 16.44
N GLY A 260 20.43 8.65 15.56
CA GLY A 260 20.49 8.87 14.12
C GLY A 260 19.51 9.94 13.64
N VAL A 261 18.28 9.94 14.17
CA VAL A 261 17.25 10.92 13.79
C VAL A 261 17.73 12.35 14.02
N ALA A 262 18.55 12.60 15.04
CA ALA A 262 19.16 13.91 15.30
C ALA A 262 19.91 14.51 14.08
N ALA A 263 20.46 13.69 13.19
CA ALA A 263 21.13 14.15 11.98
C ALA A 263 20.18 14.79 10.94
N LEU A 264 18.86 14.58 11.08
CA LEU A 264 17.86 15.12 10.17
C LEU A 264 17.40 16.53 10.56
N ALA A 265 17.82 17.07 11.70
CA ALA A 265 17.25 18.28 12.31
C ALA A 265 17.29 19.53 11.42
N ASP A 266 18.30 19.64 10.55
CA ASP A 266 18.53 20.79 9.67
C ASP A 266 17.91 20.64 8.28
N LEU A 267 17.26 19.51 7.98
CA LEU A 267 16.60 19.29 6.70
C LEU A 267 15.23 19.95 6.63
N ASP A 268 14.84 20.43 5.45
CA ASP A 268 13.53 21.05 5.21
C ASP A 268 12.50 20.06 4.67
N LEU A 269 12.30 18.95 5.39
CA LEU A 269 11.48 17.83 4.92
C LEU A 269 9.98 18.19 4.84
N LEU A 270 9.34 17.73 3.77
CA LEU A 270 7.90 17.73 3.55
C LEU A 270 7.27 16.38 3.93
N SER A 271 7.99 15.28 3.72
CA SER A 271 7.55 13.95 4.15
C SER A 271 8.65 13.17 4.84
N LEU A 272 8.33 12.54 5.96
CA LEU A 272 9.23 11.67 6.70
C LEU A 272 8.53 10.36 7.07
N GLY A 273 9.12 9.24 6.65
CA GLY A 273 8.70 7.90 7.02
C GLY A 273 9.77 7.17 7.80
N LEU A 274 9.50 6.87 9.06
CA LEU A 274 10.34 6.11 10.00
C LEU A 274 9.58 4.88 10.54
N ALA A 275 8.59 4.39 9.80
CA ALA A 275 7.74 3.28 10.24
C ALA A 275 8.55 2.00 10.51
N ASP A 276 8.12 1.19 11.49
CA ASP A 276 8.80 -0.05 11.86
C ASP A 276 10.31 0.15 12.21
N THR A 277 10.68 1.27 12.86
CA THR A 277 12.05 1.53 13.38
C THR A 277 12.05 1.59 14.92
N PRO A 278 13.17 1.32 15.60
CA PRO A 278 13.23 1.28 17.07
C PRO A 278 13.29 2.65 17.76
N ILE A 279 12.90 3.75 17.10
CA ILE A 279 12.90 5.10 17.69
C ILE A 279 11.87 5.23 18.82
N THR A 280 12.15 6.14 19.75
CA THR A 280 11.36 6.42 20.96
C THR A 280 10.97 7.90 21.04
N ASP A 281 10.38 8.33 22.15
CA ASP A 281 10.04 9.74 22.39
C ASP A 281 11.27 10.67 22.42
N ASP A 282 12.49 10.13 22.51
CA ASP A 282 13.73 10.92 22.43
C ASP A 282 13.89 11.59 21.04
N SER A 283 13.34 10.99 19.97
CA SER A 283 13.28 11.59 18.63
C SER A 283 12.30 12.75 18.51
N ALA A 284 11.38 12.92 19.47
CA ALA A 284 10.26 13.86 19.34
C ALA A 284 10.73 15.31 19.15
N GLY A 285 11.79 15.70 19.85
CA GLY A 285 12.38 17.05 19.74
C GLY A 285 12.83 17.38 18.31
N THR A 286 13.55 16.44 17.69
CA THR A 286 14.04 16.59 16.31
C THR A 286 12.90 16.52 15.31
N ILE A 287 11.99 15.54 15.43
CA ILE A 287 10.84 15.45 14.52
C ILE A 287 10.00 16.73 14.61
N GLY A 288 9.79 17.27 15.80
CA GLY A 288 9.06 18.51 16.04
C GLY A 288 9.75 19.78 15.54
N SER A 289 11.04 19.75 15.18
CA SER A 289 11.73 20.90 14.56
C SER A 289 11.53 20.96 13.04
N LEU A 290 11.11 19.86 12.41
CA LEU A 290 10.83 19.76 10.97
C LEU A 290 9.48 20.39 10.62
N THR A 291 9.32 21.68 10.91
CA THR A 291 8.02 22.38 10.89
C THR A 291 7.36 22.49 9.51
N ASN A 292 8.07 22.13 8.44
CA ASN A 292 7.54 22.05 7.08
C ASN A 292 6.92 20.69 6.71
N LEU A 293 6.99 19.70 7.62
CA LEU A 293 6.39 18.39 7.41
C LEU A 293 4.89 18.48 7.13
N ARG A 294 4.49 17.81 6.06
CA ARG A 294 3.10 17.55 5.65
C ARG A 294 2.70 16.10 5.88
N ARG A 295 3.65 15.16 5.79
CA ARG A 295 3.40 13.73 5.99
C ARG A 295 4.40 13.13 6.95
N LEU A 296 3.91 12.46 7.99
CA LEU A 296 4.74 11.75 8.96
C LEU A 296 4.24 10.32 9.14
N LEU A 297 5.08 9.33 8.83
CA LEU A 297 4.80 7.93 9.08
C LEU A 297 5.72 7.41 10.20
N ILE A 298 5.18 7.23 11.40
CA ILE A 298 5.90 6.72 12.58
C ILE A 298 5.22 5.47 13.16
N SER A 299 4.31 4.83 12.42
CA SER A 299 3.66 3.58 12.82
C SER A 299 4.68 2.47 13.09
N GLY A 300 4.44 1.62 14.10
CA GLY A 300 5.35 0.52 14.44
C GLY A 300 6.66 0.95 15.12
N THR A 301 6.75 2.20 15.58
CA THR A 301 7.85 2.69 16.44
C THR A 301 7.49 2.59 17.92
N HIS A 302 8.42 2.94 18.80
CA HIS A 302 8.21 2.97 20.26
C HIS A 302 7.89 4.38 20.79
N MET A 303 7.49 5.31 19.92
CA MET A 303 6.99 6.63 20.34
C MET A 303 5.60 6.48 21.01
N THR A 304 5.36 7.29 22.03
CA THR A 304 4.16 7.26 22.87
C THR A 304 3.46 8.62 22.90
N GLU A 305 2.41 8.74 23.70
CA GLU A 305 1.75 10.02 24.01
C GLU A 305 2.70 11.13 24.45
N ALA A 306 3.87 10.79 25.02
CA ALA A 306 4.87 11.76 25.46
C ALA A 306 5.42 12.62 24.30
N SER A 307 5.35 12.15 23.06
CA SER A 307 5.74 12.90 21.86
C SER A 307 4.73 13.97 21.42
N THR A 308 3.50 13.94 21.94
CA THR A 308 2.40 14.83 21.51
C THR A 308 2.75 16.32 21.55
N PRO A 309 3.40 16.86 22.60
CA PRO A 309 3.77 18.28 22.65
C PRO A 309 4.75 18.70 21.54
N ALA A 310 5.57 17.78 21.02
CA ALA A 310 6.44 18.07 19.90
C ALA A 310 5.70 17.97 18.56
N LEU A 311 4.86 16.95 18.41
CA LEU A 311 4.08 16.74 17.18
C LEU A 311 3.05 17.85 16.92
N THR A 312 2.46 18.44 17.96
CA THR A 312 1.54 19.58 17.82
C THR A 312 2.22 20.85 17.24
N LYS A 313 3.56 20.93 17.26
CA LYS A 313 4.31 22.03 16.63
C LYS A 313 4.35 21.93 15.10
N LEU A 314 4.05 20.77 14.53
CA LEU A 314 4.09 20.52 13.09
C LEU A 314 2.86 21.10 12.39
N THR A 315 2.68 22.41 12.42
CA THR A 315 1.43 23.08 12.02
C THR A 315 1.03 22.89 10.54
N LYS A 316 1.94 22.40 9.69
CA LYS A 316 1.67 22.10 8.27
C LYS A 316 1.32 20.62 8.00
N LEU A 317 1.31 19.79 9.04
CA LEU A 317 1.05 18.36 8.93
C LEU A 317 -0.37 18.11 8.40
N GLU A 318 -0.46 17.38 7.30
CA GLU A 318 -1.70 17.00 6.61
C GLU A 318 -2.10 15.56 6.96
N SER A 319 -1.11 14.68 7.15
CA SER A 319 -1.34 13.30 7.56
C SER A 319 -0.25 12.76 8.48
N VAL A 320 -0.67 12.01 9.50
CA VAL A 320 0.23 11.27 10.38
C VAL A 320 -0.25 9.84 10.56
N ALA A 321 0.66 8.87 10.44
CA ALA A 321 0.43 7.50 10.88
C ALA A 321 1.14 7.27 12.20
N LEU A 322 0.39 7.10 13.29
CA LEU A 322 0.91 6.98 14.65
C LEU A 322 1.15 5.50 15.04
N PRO A 323 2.07 5.21 15.97
CA PRO A 323 2.14 3.93 16.67
C PRO A 323 0.87 3.60 17.45
N GLN A 324 0.72 2.33 17.84
CA GLN A 324 -0.38 1.90 18.71
C GLN A 324 -0.32 2.47 20.14
N TYR A 325 0.75 3.17 20.53
CA TYR A 325 0.96 3.62 21.91
C TYR A 325 0.35 4.99 22.23
N PHE A 326 -0.12 5.75 21.24
CA PHE A 326 -0.82 7.02 21.48
C PHE A 326 -2.22 6.77 22.06
N ASP A 327 -2.60 7.54 23.08
CA ASP A 327 -3.93 7.46 23.70
C ASP A 327 -4.95 8.39 23.00
N LYS A 328 -6.22 8.25 23.41
CA LYS A 328 -7.33 9.03 22.86
C LYS A 328 -7.19 10.54 23.10
N ASP A 329 -6.69 10.93 24.26
CA ASP A 329 -6.59 12.33 24.66
C ASP A 329 -5.50 13.04 23.86
N SER A 330 -4.35 12.40 23.68
CA SER A 330 -3.26 12.87 22.82
C SER A 330 -3.68 13.04 21.37
N ILE A 331 -4.53 12.14 20.87
CA ILE A 331 -5.08 12.27 19.51
C ILE A 331 -6.08 13.41 19.44
N ALA A 332 -6.91 13.60 20.47
CA ALA A 332 -7.78 14.76 20.54
C ALA A 332 -6.96 16.06 20.56
N ASP A 333 -5.82 16.09 21.25
CA ASP A 333 -4.90 17.23 21.27
C ASP A 333 -4.29 17.51 19.88
N LEU A 334 -3.86 16.48 19.16
CA LEU A 334 -3.36 16.60 17.78
C LEU A 334 -4.44 17.14 16.83
N VAL A 335 -5.67 16.62 16.91
CA VAL A 335 -6.80 17.08 16.11
C VAL A 335 -7.24 18.50 16.51
N SER A 336 -7.17 18.84 17.79
CA SER A 336 -7.47 20.18 18.29
C SER A 336 -6.46 21.21 17.77
N ALA A 337 -5.17 20.86 17.79
CA ALA A 337 -4.12 21.68 17.20
C ALA A 337 -4.29 21.80 15.68
N GLN A 338 -4.77 20.75 15.01
CA GLN A 338 -4.91 20.69 13.56
C GLN A 338 -6.18 19.94 13.12
N PRO A 339 -7.33 20.64 12.99
CA PRO A 339 -8.62 19.99 12.71
C PRO A 339 -8.72 19.24 11.37
N ALA A 340 -7.84 19.57 10.41
CA ALA A 340 -7.79 18.93 9.10
C ALA A 340 -6.80 17.74 9.04
N LEU A 341 -6.08 17.45 10.13
CA LEU A 341 -5.07 16.41 10.20
C LEU A 341 -5.70 15.02 10.01
N ARG A 342 -5.18 14.26 9.05
CA ARG A 342 -5.57 12.87 8.82
C ARG A 342 -4.70 11.95 9.68
N ILE A 343 -5.30 11.27 10.65
CA ILE A 343 -4.59 10.34 11.53
C ILE A 343 -4.92 8.89 11.13
N SER A 344 -3.89 8.09 10.87
CA SER A 344 -3.96 6.65 10.61
C SER A 344 -3.08 5.87 11.61
N GLY A 345 -3.17 4.54 11.63
CA GLY A 345 -2.35 3.68 12.51
C GLY A 345 -2.82 3.55 13.97
N HIS A 346 -3.57 4.51 14.51
CA HIS A 346 -4.14 4.43 15.88
C HIS A 346 -5.24 3.35 16.02
N TRP A 347 -5.92 3.01 14.93
CA TRP A 347 -7.10 2.15 14.95
C TRP A 347 -6.78 0.70 15.32
N THR A 348 -5.53 0.27 15.12
CA THR A 348 -4.97 -0.99 15.62
C THR A 348 -5.05 -1.09 17.15
N ARG A 349 -4.89 0.01 17.89
CA ARG A 349 -4.97 0.01 19.37
C ARG A 349 -6.40 -0.21 19.85
N GLN A 350 -7.36 0.54 19.33
CA GLN A 350 -8.74 0.43 19.81
C GLN A 350 -9.34 -0.95 19.50
N VAL A 351 -9.06 -1.50 18.31
CA VAL A 351 -9.44 -2.89 17.96
C VAL A 351 -8.77 -3.87 18.92
N TYR A 352 -7.48 -3.68 19.20
CA TYR A 352 -6.73 -4.51 20.14
C TYR A 352 -7.31 -4.45 21.56
N GLU A 353 -7.61 -3.26 22.09
CA GLU A 353 -8.21 -3.06 23.41
C GLU A 353 -9.65 -3.60 23.50
N ASP A 354 -10.46 -3.38 22.47
CA ASP A 354 -11.82 -3.92 22.38
C ASP A 354 -11.75 -5.46 22.36
N MET A 355 -10.86 -6.06 21.56
CA MET A 355 -10.67 -7.52 21.52
C MET A 355 -10.06 -8.09 22.81
N GLN A 356 -9.21 -7.36 23.51
CA GLN A 356 -8.70 -7.77 24.83
C GLN A 356 -9.84 -7.81 25.87
N GLN A 357 -10.70 -6.80 25.91
CA GLN A 357 -11.86 -6.77 26.79
C GLN A 357 -12.87 -7.87 26.44
N ILE A 358 -13.14 -8.09 25.16
CA ILE A 358 -13.95 -9.22 24.68
C ILE A 358 -13.32 -10.55 25.12
N GLY A 359 -12.00 -10.71 24.97
CA GLY A 359 -11.27 -11.90 25.38
C GLY A 359 -11.35 -12.18 26.87
N GLN A 360 -11.21 -11.14 27.71
CA GLN A 360 -11.39 -11.27 29.16
C GLN A 360 -12.81 -11.71 29.52
N ALA A 361 -13.83 -11.13 28.88
CA ALA A 361 -15.22 -11.52 29.10
C ALA A 361 -15.49 -12.96 28.65
N LEU A 362 -14.95 -13.39 27.50
CA LEU A 362 -15.08 -14.77 27.01
C LEU A 362 -14.37 -15.79 27.92
N LEU A 363 -13.18 -15.46 28.42
CA LEU A 363 -12.48 -16.31 29.39
C LEU A 363 -13.25 -16.42 30.70
N HIS A 364 -13.76 -15.31 31.24
CA HIS A 364 -14.59 -15.33 32.44
C HIS A 364 -15.87 -16.16 32.21
N TYR A 365 -16.53 -16.02 31.05
CA TYR A 365 -17.68 -16.85 30.70
C TYR A 365 -17.31 -18.34 30.71
N LYS A 366 -16.19 -18.71 30.09
CA LYS A 366 -15.67 -20.07 30.06
C LYS A 366 -15.37 -20.62 31.44
N GLU A 367 -14.78 -19.82 32.32
CA GLU A 367 -14.51 -20.22 33.71
C GLU A 367 -15.80 -20.50 34.49
N MET A 368 -16.87 -19.73 34.26
CA MET A 368 -18.16 -19.93 34.93
C MET A 368 -18.98 -21.10 34.36
N ASN A 369 -18.89 -21.35 33.06
CA ASN A 369 -19.78 -22.29 32.35
C ASN A 369 -19.07 -23.56 31.85
N GLY A 370 -17.75 -23.64 31.95
CA GLY A 370 -16.93 -24.74 31.47
C GLY A 370 -16.57 -24.69 29.98
N ALA A 371 -17.31 -23.92 29.17
CA ALA A 371 -17.09 -23.74 27.74
C ALA A 371 -17.34 -22.27 27.31
N PHE A 372 -16.86 -21.89 26.12
CA PHE A 372 -17.18 -20.60 25.53
C PHE A 372 -18.69 -20.50 25.22
N PRO A 373 -19.27 -19.29 25.14
CA PRO A 373 -20.68 -19.15 24.80
C PRO A 373 -20.96 -19.74 23.41
N SER A 374 -22.05 -20.49 23.28
CA SER A 374 -22.52 -20.94 21.97
C SER A 374 -22.69 -19.75 21.03
N THR A 375 -22.22 -19.91 19.79
CA THR A 375 -22.37 -18.91 18.71
C THR A 375 -23.85 -18.71 18.33
N VAL A 376 -24.68 -19.73 18.59
CA VAL A 376 -26.13 -19.71 18.44
C VAL A 376 -26.79 -20.22 19.73
N LEU A 377 -27.43 -19.32 20.47
CA LEU A 377 -28.27 -19.72 21.61
C LEU A 377 -29.65 -20.21 21.10
N ASN A 378 -29.74 -21.45 20.59
CA ASN A 378 -30.91 -22.13 19.95
C ASN A 378 -31.45 -21.50 18.65
N ASP A 379 -31.67 -22.21 17.53
CA ASP A 379 -32.45 -23.46 17.44
C ASP A 379 -32.21 -24.32 16.17
N GLU A 380 -32.84 -25.50 16.09
CA GLU A 380 -33.45 -26.04 14.85
C GLU A 380 -34.97 -26.32 15.00
N PHE A 381 -35.57 -26.10 16.18
CA PHE A 381 -36.99 -26.39 16.43
C PHE A 381 -37.72 -25.42 17.37
N GLY A 382 -37.31 -24.16 17.48
CA GLY A 382 -38.19 -23.15 18.09
C GLY A 382 -37.62 -22.29 19.20
N ARG A 383 -36.46 -21.67 18.89
CA ARG A 383 -36.10 -20.27 19.21
C ARG A 383 -35.90 -19.91 20.71
N PRO A 384 -35.21 -18.81 21.07
CA PRO A 384 -34.68 -17.75 20.22
C PRO A 384 -33.15 -17.59 20.19
N ALA A 385 -32.60 -17.59 18.97
CA ALA A 385 -31.18 -17.47 18.67
C ALA A 385 -30.64 -16.09 19.07
N PHE A 386 -29.70 -16.03 20.01
CA PHE A 386 -28.94 -14.82 20.32
C PHE A 386 -27.46 -15.02 20.03
N SER A 387 -26.80 -13.95 19.63
CA SER A 387 -25.34 -13.94 19.45
C SER A 387 -24.62 -14.17 20.78
N TRP A 388 -23.46 -14.85 20.74
CA TRP A 388 -22.50 -14.90 21.85
C TRP A 388 -22.16 -13.51 22.41
N ARG A 389 -22.22 -12.47 21.57
CA ARG A 389 -22.02 -11.06 21.94
C ARG A 389 -23.03 -10.57 22.98
N VAL A 390 -24.27 -11.07 22.90
CA VAL A 390 -25.34 -10.77 23.87
C VAL A 390 -25.08 -11.52 25.19
N ALA A 391 -24.61 -12.77 25.10
CA ALA A 391 -24.35 -13.62 26.28
C ALA A 391 -23.30 -13.03 27.23
N ILE A 392 -22.32 -12.28 26.71
CA ILE A 392 -21.24 -11.70 27.50
C ILE A 392 -21.48 -10.24 27.92
N LEU A 393 -22.62 -9.61 27.57
CA LEU A 393 -22.92 -8.22 27.97
C LEU A 393 -22.77 -7.98 29.49
N PRO A 394 -23.24 -8.86 30.39
CA PRO A 394 -23.03 -8.68 31.84
C PRO A 394 -21.55 -8.55 32.23
N LEU A 395 -20.69 -9.34 31.58
CA LEU A 395 -19.24 -9.39 31.83
C LEU A 395 -18.51 -8.17 31.26
N LEU A 396 -19.14 -7.48 30.30
CA LEU A 396 -18.69 -6.21 29.74
C LEU A 396 -19.24 -4.99 30.52
N GLY A 397 -19.96 -5.21 31.63
CA GLY A 397 -20.59 -4.15 32.40
C GLY A 397 -21.92 -3.63 31.85
N GLU A 398 -22.45 -4.27 30.80
CA GLU A 398 -23.67 -3.87 30.09
C GLU A 398 -24.94 -4.58 30.60
N GLN A 399 -25.03 -4.84 31.92
CA GLN A 399 -26.18 -5.54 32.53
C GLN A 399 -27.52 -4.85 32.22
N LYS A 400 -27.56 -3.51 32.26
CA LYS A 400 -28.78 -2.74 31.95
C LYS A 400 -29.26 -2.95 30.53
N LEU A 401 -28.35 -3.15 29.58
CA LEU A 401 -28.70 -3.45 28.20
C LEU A 401 -29.14 -4.90 28.05
N PHE A 402 -28.44 -5.83 28.72
CA PHE A 402 -28.81 -7.25 28.77
C PHE A 402 -30.25 -7.45 29.28
N ASP A 403 -30.64 -6.77 30.37
CA ASP A 403 -31.97 -6.86 30.97
C ASP A 403 -33.11 -6.35 30.05
N LYS A 404 -32.77 -5.56 29.01
CA LYS A 404 -33.75 -5.10 28.02
C LYS A 404 -34.10 -6.17 26.98
N PHE A 405 -33.29 -7.21 26.82
CA PHE A 405 -33.56 -8.26 25.84
C PHE A 405 -34.77 -9.11 26.25
N ARG A 406 -35.62 -9.42 25.28
CA ARG A 406 -36.69 -10.40 25.43
C ARG A 406 -36.18 -11.77 25.00
N PHE A 407 -35.66 -12.54 25.95
CA PHE A 407 -35.14 -13.89 25.74
C PHE A 407 -36.22 -14.95 25.46
N ASP A 408 -37.49 -14.57 25.50
CA ASP A 408 -38.64 -15.35 25.01
C ASP A 408 -38.92 -15.11 23.51
N GLN A 409 -38.20 -14.17 22.87
CA GLN A 409 -38.41 -13.76 21.47
C GLN A 409 -37.10 -13.82 20.68
N PRO A 410 -37.12 -14.10 19.35
CA PRO A 410 -35.87 -14.17 18.56
C PRO A 410 -35.11 -12.85 18.54
N TRP A 411 -33.80 -12.89 18.27
CA TRP A 411 -32.97 -11.68 18.17
C TRP A 411 -33.54 -10.65 17.19
N ASN A 412 -34.23 -11.11 16.15
CA ASN A 412 -34.84 -10.28 15.12
C ASN A 412 -36.32 -9.94 15.39
N SER A 413 -36.81 -10.12 16.62
CA SER A 413 -38.13 -9.62 17.02
C SER A 413 -38.17 -8.08 16.94
N GLU A 414 -39.35 -7.51 16.75
CA GLU A 414 -39.52 -6.06 16.71
C GLU A 414 -38.93 -5.38 17.95
N HIS A 415 -39.10 -6.00 19.13
CA HIS A 415 -38.53 -5.52 20.38
C HIS A 415 -37.00 -5.56 20.38
N ASN A 416 -36.39 -6.71 20.08
CA ASN A 416 -34.94 -6.89 20.18
C ASN A 416 -34.20 -6.10 19.09
N LEU A 417 -34.80 -5.89 17.90
CA LEU A 417 -34.22 -5.04 16.85
C LEU A 417 -34.12 -3.56 17.24
N MET A 418 -34.99 -3.07 18.15
CA MET A 418 -34.87 -1.69 18.65
C MET A 418 -33.57 -1.47 19.43
N LEU A 419 -33.01 -2.52 20.04
CA LEU A 419 -31.76 -2.47 20.81
C LEU A 419 -30.52 -2.34 19.93
N LEU A 420 -30.63 -2.49 18.61
CA LEU A 420 -29.51 -2.23 17.69
C LEU A 420 -28.98 -0.79 17.82
N LYS A 421 -29.86 0.18 18.14
CA LYS A 421 -29.48 1.58 18.35
C LYS A 421 -28.70 1.81 19.65
N GLU A 422 -28.75 0.86 20.57
CA GLU A 422 -28.01 0.88 21.83
C GLU A 422 -26.77 -0.02 21.73
N THR A 423 -26.05 0.03 20.60
CA THR A 423 -24.84 -0.79 20.40
C THR A 423 -23.79 -0.46 21.47
N PRO A 424 -23.30 -1.45 22.24
CA PRO A 424 -22.19 -1.25 23.16
C PRO A 424 -20.99 -0.62 22.45
N ALA A 425 -20.33 0.33 23.11
CA ALA A 425 -19.19 1.03 22.51
C ALA A 425 -18.08 0.06 22.05
N ILE A 426 -17.93 -1.08 22.73
CA ILE A 426 -16.95 -2.12 22.39
C ILE A 426 -17.28 -2.90 21.10
N TYR A 427 -18.54 -2.95 20.65
CA TYR A 427 -18.94 -3.61 19.39
C TYR A 427 -19.10 -2.64 18.23
N ALA A 428 -19.15 -1.33 18.51
CA ALA A 428 -19.34 -0.33 17.48
C ALA A 428 -18.14 -0.26 16.54
N CYS A 429 -18.39 -0.21 15.23
CA CYS A 429 -17.36 0.05 14.24
C CYS A 429 -16.85 1.49 14.37
N LYS A 430 -15.59 1.65 14.81
CA LYS A 430 -14.96 2.96 15.05
C LYS A 430 -14.00 3.41 13.93
N SER A 431 -13.78 2.59 12.89
CA SER A 431 -12.91 2.95 11.76
C SER A 431 -13.54 4.07 10.93
N THR A 432 -12.82 5.18 10.78
CA THR A 432 -13.27 6.37 10.04
C THR A 432 -13.18 6.21 8.52
N HIS A 433 -12.45 5.21 8.02
CA HIS A 433 -12.45 4.83 6.59
C HIS A 433 -13.66 3.96 6.21
N SER A 434 -14.16 3.14 7.14
CA SER A 434 -15.33 2.27 6.93
C SER A 434 -16.68 2.92 7.27
N GLN A 435 -16.69 4.13 7.86
CA GLN A 435 -17.93 4.89 8.08
C GLN A 435 -18.69 5.20 6.78
N ARG A 436 -18.02 5.16 5.63
CA ARG A 436 -18.71 5.02 4.34
C ARG A 436 -18.98 3.54 4.04
N ARG A 437 -19.79 2.82 4.84
CA ARG A 437 -20.60 1.62 4.46
C ARG A 437 -21.12 0.74 5.60
N VAL A 438 -20.64 0.84 6.85
CA VAL A 438 -21.18 -0.03 7.93
C VAL A 438 -22.48 0.56 8.50
N ARG A 439 -23.55 -0.25 8.51
CA ARG A 439 -24.87 0.16 9.02
C ARG A 439 -24.83 0.33 10.54
N GLU A 440 -25.47 1.37 11.07
CA GLU A 440 -25.68 1.55 12.52
C GLU A 440 -26.29 0.27 13.13
N GLY A 441 -25.75 -0.16 14.28
CA GLY A 441 -26.13 -1.45 14.87
C GLY A 441 -25.29 -2.65 14.44
N SER A 442 -24.23 -2.46 13.65
CA SER A 442 -23.39 -3.56 13.17
C SER A 442 -22.04 -3.63 13.89
N THR A 443 -21.46 -4.82 13.90
CA THR A 443 -20.13 -5.15 14.43
C THR A 443 -19.28 -5.86 13.39
N LEU A 444 -17.96 -5.77 13.54
CA LEU A 444 -16.96 -6.52 12.76
C LEU A 444 -16.41 -7.72 13.54
N TYR A 445 -16.66 -7.80 14.85
CA TYR A 445 -16.20 -8.90 15.68
C TYR A 445 -17.10 -10.12 15.50
N GLN A 446 -16.56 -11.16 14.88
CA GLN A 446 -17.27 -12.41 14.60
C GLN A 446 -16.51 -13.58 15.19
N ALA A 447 -17.23 -14.51 15.79
CA ALA A 447 -16.66 -15.78 16.21
C ALA A 447 -16.22 -16.58 14.97
N ILE A 448 -15.26 -17.47 15.14
CA ILE A 448 -14.82 -18.39 14.09
C ILE A 448 -15.54 -19.72 14.31
N VAL A 449 -16.41 -20.09 13.37
CA VAL A 449 -17.27 -21.27 13.46
C VAL A 449 -16.99 -22.27 12.34
N GLY A 450 -17.41 -23.52 12.52
CA GLY A 450 -17.19 -24.61 11.58
C GLY A 450 -16.47 -25.81 12.21
N LYS A 451 -16.29 -26.86 11.41
CA LYS A 451 -15.69 -28.11 11.87
C LYS A 451 -14.31 -27.83 12.50
N ASP A 452 -14.06 -28.43 13.66
CA ASP A 452 -12.79 -28.34 14.38
C ASP A 452 -12.39 -26.90 14.77
N THR A 453 -13.36 -26.02 15.05
CA THR A 453 -13.12 -24.70 15.63
C THR A 453 -13.43 -24.70 17.13
N VAL A 454 -12.78 -23.82 17.90
CA VAL A 454 -12.91 -23.79 19.37
C VAL A 454 -14.29 -23.29 19.82
N MET A 455 -14.94 -22.41 19.07
CA MET A 455 -16.23 -21.82 19.45
C MET A 455 -17.42 -22.79 19.28
N GLU A 456 -17.21 -23.93 18.60
CA GLU A 456 -18.19 -25.02 18.48
C GLU A 456 -18.07 -26.05 19.62
N ALA A 457 -17.03 -25.98 20.46
CA ALA A 457 -16.89 -26.84 21.63
C ALA A 457 -17.90 -26.40 22.71
N THR A 458 -18.96 -27.18 22.87
CA THR A 458 -20.05 -26.90 23.81
C THR A 458 -19.85 -27.55 25.18
N GLU A 459 -18.94 -28.52 25.27
CA GLU A 459 -18.58 -29.20 26.52
C GLU A 459 -17.08 -29.04 26.85
N PRO A 460 -16.70 -29.03 28.15
CA PRO A 460 -15.32 -28.77 28.56
C PRO A 460 -14.28 -29.75 27.99
N ASP A 461 -14.67 -31.00 27.77
CA ASP A 461 -13.83 -32.08 27.23
C ASP A 461 -13.62 -31.98 25.71
N GLN A 462 -14.41 -31.16 25.03
CA GLN A 462 -14.28 -30.88 23.59
C GLN A 462 -13.30 -29.73 23.30
N LEU A 463 -12.87 -28.98 24.33
CA LEU A 463 -11.97 -27.84 24.16
C LEU A 463 -10.54 -28.30 23.86
N PRO A 464 -9.98 -27.96 22.69
CA PRO A 464 -8.62 -28.35 22.35
C PRO A 464 -7.59 -27.56 23.18
N GLN A 465 -6.49 -28.21 23.53
CA GLN A 465 -5.32 -27.50 24.05
C GLN A 465 -4.62 -26.76 22.92
N GLY A 466 -4.37 -25.46 23.07
CA GLY A 466 -3.67 -24.70 22.04
C GLY A 466 -3.85 -23.20 22.11
N ARG A 467 -3.51 -22.53 21.00
CA ARG A 467 -3.60 -21.08 20.80
C ARG A 467 -4.44 -20.73 19.58
N ASN A 468 -5.45 -21.55 19.27
CA ASN A 468 -6.32 -21.32 18.13
C ASN A 468 -7.14 -20.05 18.31
N ALA A 469 -7.46 -19.38 17.20
CA ALA A 469 -8.26 -18.18 17.16
C ALA A 469 -9.74 -18.50 17.42
N ILE A 470 -10.40 -17.65 18.20
CA ILE A 470 -11.83 -17.78 18.59
C ILE A 470 -12.70 -16.66 18.02
N VAL A 471 -12.14 -15.46 17.85
CA VAL A 471 -12.83 -14.30 17.28
C VAL A 471 -11.89 -13.61 16.32
N LEU A 472 -12.42 -13.12 15.20
CA LEU A 472 -11.69 -12.26 14.27
C LEU A 472 -12.46 -10.96 14.02
N GLU A 473 -11.72 -9.92 13.61
CA GLU A 473 -12.32 -8.70 13.07
C GLU A 473 -12.45 -8.85 11.54
N THR A 474 -13.67 -8.79 11.00
CA THR A 474 -13.94 -8.88 9.57
C THR A 474 -13.77 -7.55 8.83
N SER A 475 -13.84 -7.58 7.50
CA SER A 475 -13.94 -6.38 6.69
C SER A 475 -15.33 -5.73 6.78
N SER A 476 -15.43 -4.44 6.50
CA SER A 476 -16.71 -3.70 6.55
C SER A 476 -17.79 -4.24 5.63
N GLN A 477 -17.43 -5.03 4.60
CA GLN A 477 -18.37 -5.67 3.69
C GLN A 477 -19.06 -6.89 4.31
N GLN A 478 -18.46 -7.47 5.35
CA GLN A 478 -18.96 -8.64 6.07
C GLN A 478 -19.56 -8.26 7.43
N ALA A 479 -19.77 -6.97 7.71
CA ALA A 479 -20.36 -6.51 8.96
C ALA A 479 -21.75 -7.11 9.21
N VAL A 480 -22.00 -7.53 10.44
CA VAL A 480 -23.26 -8.17 10.86
C VAL A 480 -23.92 -7.36 11.98
N PRO A 481 -25.26 -7.41 12.16
CA PRO A 481 -25.89 -6.81 13.32
C PRO A 481 -25.32 -7.39 14.62
N TRP A 482 -24.99 -6.54 15.59
CA TRP A 482 -24.28 -7.01 16.80
C TRP A 482 -25.11 -7.97 17.67
N THR A 483 -26.43 -7.98 17.51
CA THR A 483 -27.34 -8.91 18.20
C THR A 483 -27.57 -10.22 17.45
N ALA A 484 -27.20 -10.28 16.16
CA ALA A 484 -27.46 -11.44 15.30
C ALA A 484 -26.43 -12.55 15.55
N PRO A 485 -26.86 -13.82 15.68
CA PRO A 485 -25.99 -15.01 15.73
C PRO A 485 -25.50 -15.35 14.32
N GLN A 486 -24.74 -14.42 13.75
CA GLN A 486 -24.10 -14.53 12.44
C GLN A 486 -22.61 -14.29 12.65
N ASP A 487 -21.80 -15.27 12.30
CA ASP A 487 -20.37 -15.32 12.58
C ASP A 487 -19.60 -15.90 11.37
N PHE A 488 -18.27 -15.88 11.43
CA PHE A 488 -17.41 -16.26 10.31
C PHE A 488 -17.33 -17.79 10.17
N ASP A 489 -17.95 -18.32 9.11
CA ASP A 489 -17.89 -19.74 8.77
C ASP A 489 -16.58 -20.09 8.04
N SER A 490 -15.73 -20.85 8.74
CA SER A 490 -14.45 -21.34 8.22
C SER A 490 -14.57 -22.27 7.00
N SER A 491 -15.74 -22.88 6.77
CA SER A 491 -15.99 -23.74 5.62
C SER A 491 -16.44 -22.99 4.37
N SER A 492 -16.87 -21.74 4.53
CA SER A 492 -17.32 -20.91 3.42
C SER A 492 -16.13 -20.51 2.52
N PRO A 493 -16.30 -20.43 1.19
CA PRO A 493 -15.26 -20.09 0.24
C PRO A 493 -14.94 -18.58 0.26
N THR A 494 -14.50 -18.08 1.41
CA THR A 494 -14.03 -16.71 1.60
C THR A 494 -12.55 -16.66 1.26
N VAL A 495 -12.15 -15.72 0.39
CA VAL A 495 -10.72 -15.49 0.13
C VAL A 495 -10.16 -14.78 1.37
N LEU A 496 -9.10 -15.30 2.00
CA LEU A 496 -8.43 -14.64 3.15
C LEU A 496 -8.13 -13.15 2.91
N LYS A 497 -7.87 -12.78 1.65
CA LYS A 497 -7.68 -11.38 1.23
C LYS A 497 -8.88 -10.47 1.50
N ASP A 498 -10.09 -11.02 1.45
CA ASP A 498 -11.35 -10.29 1.66
C ASP A 498 -11.61 -10.00 3.15
N LEU A 499 -10.85 -10.64 4.05
CA LEU A 499 -10.89 -10.40 5.50
C LEU A 499 -10.05 -9.19 5.92
N PHE A 500 -9.01 -8.83 5.15
CA PHE A 500 -8.21 -7.66 5.45
C PHE A 500 -9.01 -6.37 5.20
N GLN A 501 -8.94 -5.43 6.15
CA GLN A 501 -9.47 -4.09 5.94
C GLN A 501 -8.56 -3.27 5.01
N ASP A 502 -9.05 -2.10 4.58
CA ASP A 502 -8.29 -1.13 3.78
C ASP A 502 -6.92 -0.80 4.42
N ASP A 503 -6.86 -0.87 5.75
CA ASP A 503 -5.64 -0.75 6.57
C ASP A 503 -4.93 -2.10 6.82
N SER A 504 -4.83 -2.98 5.82
CA SER A 504 -3.89 -4.14 5.68
C SER A 504 -3.71 -5.13 6.84
N HIS A 505 -4.48 -5.03 7.93
CA HIS A 505 -4.37 -5.85 9.12
C HIS A 505 -5.60 -6.74 9.32
N LEU A 506 -5.36 -7.97 9.79
CA LEU A 506 -6.36 -8.91 10.28
C LEU A 506 -6.09 -9.16 11.77
N PHE A 507 -7.07 -8.90 12.63
CA PHE A 507 -6.94 -9.14 14.06
C PHE A 507 -7.63 -10.45 14.45
N LEU A 508 -6.90 -11.28 15.20
CA LEU A 508 -7.36 -12.55 15.75
C LEU A 508 -7.24 -12.52 17.28
N LEU A 509 -8.31 -12.89 17.98
CA LEU A 509 -8.31 -13.16 19.41
C LEU A 509 -8.15 -14.66 19.59
N LEU A 510 -7.15 -15.08 20.36
CA LEU A 510 -6.85 -16.48 20.63
C LEU A 510 -7.62 -16.97 21.86
N GLN A 511 -7.82 -18.28 21.96
CA GLN A 511 -8.49 -18.90 23.12
C GLN A 511 -7.76 -18.68 24.46
N THR A 512 -6.54 -18.14 24.43
CA THR A 512 -5.75 -17.72 25.60
C THR A 512 -6.05 -16.28 26.06
N GLY A 513 -6.86 -15.53 25.32
CA GLY A 513 -7.11 -14.09 25.56
C GLY A 513 -6.09 -13.16 24.90
N GLU A 514 -5.06 -13.70 24.25
CA GLU A 514 -4.09 -12.92 23.47
C GLU A 514 -4.71 -12.43 22.16
N VAL A 515 -4.49 -11.16 21.83
CA VAL A 515 -4.84 -10.58 20.53
C VAL A 515 -3.60 -10.53 19.66
N ARG A 516 -3.71 -10.97 18.41
CA ARG A 516 -2.67 -10.90 17.39
C ARG A 516 -3.16 -10.15 16.17
N SER A 517 -2.27 -9.37 15.56
CA SER A 517 -2.51 -8.76 14.26
C SER A 517 -1.59 -9.38 13.21
N TYR A 518 -2.15 -9.63 12.04
CA TYR A 518 -1.45 -10.16 10.88
C TYR A 518 -1.53 -9.14 9.76
N LYS A 519 -0.43 -8.95 9.02
CA LYS A 519 -0.43 -8.15 7.79
C LYS A 519 -0.91 -9.04 6.62
N ASN A 520 -1.06 -8.45 5.44
CA ASN A 520 -1.58 -9.13 4.24
C ASN A 520 -0.66 -10.23 3.64
N ASP A 521 0.40 -10.60 4.35
CA ASP A 521 1.34 -11.68 4.05
C ASP A 521 0.99 -13.02 4.69
N LEU A 522 0.00 -13.06 5.61
CA LEU A 522 -0.53 -14.30 6.17
C LEU A 522 -1.01 -15.24 5.05
N GLY A 523 -0.43 -16.43 4.98
CA GLY A 523 -0.81 -17.44 3.99
C GLY A 523 -2.13 -18.15 4.35
N GLN A 524 -2.88 -18.61 3.34
CA GLN A 524 -4.13 -19.36 3.55
C GLN A 524 -3.92 -20.59 4.46
N ALA A 525 -2.87 -21.38 4.23
CA ALA A 525 -2.57 -22.55 5.06
C ALA A 525 -2.18 -22.18 6.50
N GLU A 526 -1.48 -21.06 6.69
CA GLU A 526 -1.12 -20.57 8.03
C GLU A 526 -2.37 -20.08 8.78
N PHE A 527 -3.27 -19.39 8.08
CA PHE A 527 -4.56 -18.99 8.63
C PHE A 527 -5.42 -20.21 9.02
N GLU A 528 -5.49 -21.24 8.18
CA GLU A 528 -6.20 -22.50 8.47
C GLU A 528 -5.64 -23.18 9.73
N MET A 529 -4.32 -23.22 9.90
CA MET A 529 -3.67 -23.73 11.12
C MET A 529 -3.98 -22.90 12.37
N LEU A 530 -4.23 -21.60 12.23
CA LEU A 530 -4.56 -20.73 13.35
C LEU A 530 -6.00 -20.94 13.83
N ILE A 531 -6.92 -21.37 12.96
CA ILE A 531 -8.34 -21.47 13.29
C ILE A 531 -8.81 -22.91 13.58
N HIS A 532 -8.18 -23.92 12.97
CA HIS A 532 -8.51 -25.33 13.19
C HIS A 532 -7.56 -26.00 14.20
N HIS A 533 -8.07 -26.95 14.98
CA HIS A 533 -7.30 -27.65 16.02
C HIS A 533 -6.89 -29.10 15.68
N GLU A 534 -6.92 -29.49 14.40
CA GLU A 534 -6.45 -30.81 13.92
C GLU A 534 -4.92 -30.96 13.90
#